data_AF-A0A432R404-F1
#
_entry.id   AF-A0A432R404-F1
#
_cell.length_a   1.000
_cell.length_b   1.000
_cell.length_c   1.000
_cell.angle_alpha   90.00
_cell.angle_beta   90.00
_cell.angle_gamma   90.00
#
_symmetry.space_group_name_H-M   'P 1'
#
loop_
_entity.id
_entity.type
_entity.pdbx_description
1 polymer ?
#
loop_
_entity_poly.entity_id
_entity_poly.type
_entity_poly.pdbx_seq_one_letter_code
_entity_poly.pdbx_strand_id
1 'polypeptide(L)'
;MSDDGFRLQTSELDQLAQQLLHIENELNSNIPVTLWISDLHGEGDRFKLILRGRFGMIYQTCREALPSTFSSDKIQYLTQIIRKTRYFVEDHVIMDTQDVIFCLVDILRYRLSNIRNRTKNIIRPEFENTIQRLLSGLPVSDLVFEEEVLSRRLISHLASSIRQILLDRIIVLGDVFDRGAQPDKIIRILSSHWYRNMVDYVFGNHDILWMGAVAGHKSLVAEAMRITCRYDHFEMMERLGVDSSKLAVFAEKKYPVELATGRFKARTDRGRAMEKALTVIQFKLEEQIIDDFPEYGMANRKWLGRLAEMLKTGDTEGLMDTHFSTIDLEDPATLTAEEQEIIDDLTRQFTGNRKIKRLLGYLFKQGKTYHIHNNSLNIHALVPSLEDGSFEKFLGLSGRALLDYIQETIERVGKRYLNDEEQDAKDQALFFYLWCGPKSPFFGKHAMKTFERYFLKDPKTHEERTLYWKKNLLTDAFKQKLKEEFSIQRVVFGHTPVDYSKGMQMASSDGVAINVDGGFAAAYYNRGHALVHTPYQLF
;
A
#
# COMPACT_ATOMS: atom_id res chain seq x y z
N MET A 1 21.53 22.15 -52.35
CA MET A 1 21.76 21.83 -50.92
C MET A 1 20.50 22.25 -50.21
N SER A 2 19.75 21.25 -49.77
CA SER A 2 18.29 21.22 -49.73
C SER A 2 17.69 21.79 -48.45
N ASP A 3 16.54 22.43 -48.63
CA ASP A 3 15.57 22.97 -47.68
C ASP A 3 15.20 21.99 -46.54
N ASP A 4 15.46 20.68 -46.71
CA ASP A 4 15.25 19.63 -45.71
C ASP A 4 16.18 19.75 -44.50
N GLY A 5 17.43 20.20 -44.67
CA GLY A 5 18.37 20.37 -43.54
C GLY A 5 17.98 21.49 -42.60
N PHE A 6 17.32 22.53 -43.12
CA PHE A 6 16.84 23.68 -42.33
C PHE A 6 15.52 23.37 -41.61
N ARG A 7 14.62 22.59 -42.24
CA ARG A 7 13.37 22.11 -41.62
C ARG A 7 13.61 21.13 -40.48
N LEU A 8 14.58 20.22 -40.60
CA LEU A 8 14.98 19.30 -39.52
C LEU A 8 15.47 20.08 -38.28
N GLN A 9 16.35 21.08 -38.47
CA GLN A 9 16.83 21.94 -37.39
C GLN A 9 15.72 22.78 -36.74
N THR A 10 14.76 23.28 -37.53
CA THR A 10 13.62 24.05 -36.99
C THR A 10 12.73 23.17 -36.11
N SER A 11 12.51 21.91 -36.50
CA SER A 11 11.70 20.97 -35.71
C SER A 11 12.37 20.56 -34.39
N GLU A 12 13.70 20.43 -34.35
CA GLU A 12 14.45 20.16 -33.13
C GLU A 12 14.47 21.38 -32.19
N LEU A 13 14.61 22.59 -32.74
CA LEU A 13 14.51 23.83 -31.97
C LEU A 13 13.11 24.00 -31.37
N ASP A 14 12.05 23.70 -32.12
CA ASP A 14 10.67 23.73 -31.61
C ASP A 14 10.47 22.71 -30.48
N GLN A 15 11.04 21.50 -30.61
CA GLN A 15 10.98 20.49 -29.54
C GLN A 15 11.74 20.94 -28.29
N LEU A 16 12.94 21.51 -28.44
CA LEU A 16 13.72 22.04 -27.32
C LEU A 16 13.03 23.24 -26.66
N ALA A 17 12.44 24.14 -27.44
CA ALA A 17 11.65 25.26 -26.93
C ALA A 17 10.41 24.77 -26.16
N GLN A 18 9.71 23.75 -26.67
CA GLN A 18 8.61 23.12 -25.96
C GLN A 18 9.06 22.46 -24.66
N GLN A 19 10.21 21.78 -24.66
CA GLN A 19 10.80 21.20 -23.44
C GLN A 19 11.19 22.28 -22.43
N LEU A 20 11.80 23.38 -22.88
CA LEU A 20 12.20 24.49 -22.01
C LEU A 20 10.97 25.17 -21.40
N LEU A 21 9.95 25.49 -22.20
CA LEU A 21 8.69 26.04 -21.71
C LEU A 21 7.99 25.07 -20.77
N HIS A 22 8.06 23.76 -21.02
CA HIS A 22 7.51 22.76 -20.11
C HIS A 22 8.24 22.80 -18.75
N ILE A 23 9.57 22.80 -18.75
CA ILE A 23 10.39 22.88 -17.52
C ILE A 23 10.12 24.18 -16.77
N GLU A 24 10.08 25.34 -17.45
CA GLU A 24 9.78 26.62 -16.80
C GLU A 24 8.37 26.64 -16.17
N ASN A 25 7.38 26.09 -16.87
CA ASN A 25 6.04 25.94 -16.30
C ASN A 25 6.03 25.00 -15.09
N GLU A 26 6.80 23.91 -15.13
CA GLU A 26 6.92 22.99 -13.98
C GLU A 26 7.60 23.65 -12.77
N LEU A 27 8.67 24.43 -12.99
CA LEU A 27 9.38 25.16 -11.93
C LEU A 27 8.49 26.22 -11.27
N ASN A 28 7.61 26.86 -12.04
CA ASN A 28 6.68 27.87 -11.56
C ASN A 28 5.34 27.29 -11.07
N SER A 29 5.17 25.97 -11.14
CA SER A 29 3.97 25.29 -10.65
C SER A 29 4.06 25.00 -9.16
N ASN A 30 2.93 25.09 -8.48
CA ASN A 30 2.81 24.66 -7.10
C ASN A 30 3.05 23.14 -6.93
N ILE A 31 3.41 22.71 -5.73
CA ILE A 31 3.63 21.30 -5.41
C ILE A 31 2.31 20.52 -5.63
N PRO A 32 2.34 19.37 -6.35
CA PRO A 32 1.15 18.56 -6.57
C PRO A 32 0.51 18.10 -5.25
N VAL A 33 -0.82 18.17 -5.17
CA VAL A 33 -1.55 17.66 -4.02
C VAL A 33 -1.38 16.15 -3.96
N THR A 34 -0.70 15.70 -2.92
CA THR A 34 -0.28 14.32 -2.77
C THR A 34 -0.92 13.73 -1.52
N LEU A 35 -1.54 12.56 -1.66
CA LEU A 35 -2.10 11.77 -0.57
C LEU A 35 -1.20 10.56 -0.31
N TRP A 36 -0.69 10.42 0.91
CA TRP A 36 -0.05 9.18 1.35
C TRP A 36 -1.02 8.33 2.15
N ILE A 37 -0.99 7.03 1.88
CA ILE A 37 -1.78 6.05 2.61
C ILE A 37 -0.96 4.77 2.79
N SER A 38 -1.05 4.15 3.97
CA SER A 38 -0.35 2.92 4.34
C SER A 38 -1.32 1.94 4.99
N ASP A 39 -0.93 0.67 5.14
CA ASP A 39 -1.59 -0.29 6.04
C ASP A 39 -3.10 -0.48 5.79
N LEU A 40 -3.46 -0.57 4.52
CA LEU A 40 -4.85 -0.68 4.07
C LEU A 40 -5.50 -2.02 4.43
N HIS A 41 -4.72 -3.11 4.41
CA HIS A 41 -5.09 -4.48 4.75
C HIS A 41 -6.53 -4.87 4.39
N GLY A 42 -6.91 -4.73 3.13
CA GLY A 42 -8.18 -5.26 2.64
C GLY A 42 -9.43 -4.51 3.08
N GLU A 43 -9.31 -3.33 3.70
CA GLU A 43 -10.45 -2.47 4.09
C GLU A 43 -11.00 -1.67 2.90
N GLY A 44 -11.46 -2.37 1.86
CA GLY A 44 -11.79 -1.80 0.56
C GLY A 44 -12.97 -0.81 0.57
N ASP A 45 -13.99 -1.03 1.39
CA ASP A 45 -15.10 -0.08 1.56
C ASP A 45 -14.64 1.23 2.21
N ARG A 46 -13.82 1.13 3.26
CA ARG A 46 -13.24 2.29 3.92
C ARG A 46 -12.35 3.08 2.97
N PHE A 47 -11.48 2.39 2.23
CA PHE A 47 -10.63 3.02 1.20
C PHE A 47 -11.47 3.77 0.14
N LYS A 48 -12.57 3.16 -0.33
CA LYS A 48 -13.48 3.80 -1.28
C LYS A 48 -14.18 5.03 -0.70
N LEU A 49 -14.62 4.98 0.56
CA LEU A 49 -15.21 6.13 1.26
C LEU A 49 -14.20 7.26 1.43
N ILE A 50 -12.97 6.91 1.80
CA ILE A 50 -11.84 7.83 1.91
C ILE A 50 -11.60 8.55 0.57
N LEU A 51 -11.48 7.83 -0.54
CA LEU A 51 -11.28 8.45 -1.84
C LEU A 51 -12.47 9.31 -2.30
N ARG A 52 -13.68 9.08 -1.77
CA ARG A 52 -14.88 9.89 -2.04
C ARG A 52 -15.03 11.09 -1.10
N GLY A 53 -14.52 11.02 0.13
CA GLY A 53 -14.61 12.05 1.17
C GLY A 53 -13.32 12.85 1.40
N ARG A 54 -12.23 12.43 0.76
CA ARG A 54 -10.94 13.09 0.53
C ARG A 54 -10.42 13.95 1.68
N PHE A 55 -10.38 13.39 2.89
CA PHE A 55 -9.63 13.88 4.08
C PHE A 55 -9.67 15.39 4.36
N GLY A 56 -10.81 16.05 4.17
CA GLY A 56 -10.87 17.50 4.36
C GLY A 56 -10.11 18.31 3.30
N MET A 57 -9.57 17.67 2.25
CA MET A 57 -8.89 18.33 1.13
C MET A 57 -9.80 19.34 0.42
N ILE A 58 -11.11 19.10 0.35
CA ILE A 58 -12.05 20.07 -0.22
C ILE A 58 -12.04 21.34 0.63
N TYR A 59 -12.20 21.19 1.95
CA TYR A 59 -12.19 22.31 2.89
C TYR A 59 -10.86 23.07 2.80
N GLN A 60 -9.74 22.34 2.79
CA GLN A 60 -8.42 22.94 2.71
C GLN A 60 -8.18 23.65 1.38
N THR A 61 -8.59 23.04 0.26
CA THR A 61 -8.52 23.68 -1.05
C THR A 61 -9.33 24.97 -1.08
N CYS A 62 -10.54 24.99 -0.50
CA CYS A 62 -11.34 26.21 -0.38
C CYS A 62 -10.62 27.28 0.47
N ARG A 63 -9.99 26.90 1.58
CA ARG A 63 -9.22 27.80 2.45
C ARG A 63 -8.01 28.41 1.75
N GLU A 64 -7.34 27.64 0.90
CA GLU A 64 -6.14 28.06 0.18
C GLU A 64 -6.47 28.91 -1.06
N ALA A 65 -7.58 28.62 -1.72
CA ALA A 65 -7.99 29.32 -2.94
C ALA A 65 -8.68 30.66 -2.69
N LEU A 66 -9.36 30.81 -1.55
CA LEU A 66 -10.21 31.97 -1.26
C LEU A 66 -9.52 32.96 -0.30
N PRO A 67 -9.92 34.24 -0.30
CA PRO A 67 -9.39 35.24 0.63
C PRO A 67 -9.51 34.81 2.09
N SER A 68 -8.49 35.14 2.90
CA SER A 68 -8.45 34.82 4.33
C SER A 68 -9.57 35.46 5.16
N THR A 69 -10.28 36.44 4.59
CA THR A 69 -11.46 37.10 5.16
C THR A 69 -12.72 36.23 5.15
N PHE A 70 -12.74 35.11 4.42
CA PHE A 70 -13.86 34.17 4.44
C PHE A 70 -13.96 33.46 5.81
N SER A 71 -15.16 33.49 6.40
CA SER A 71 -15.45 32.76 7.64
C SER A 71 -15.41 31.25 7.44
N SER A 72 -15.18 30.51 8.54
CA SER A 72 -15.24 29.03 8.54
C SER A 72 -16.58 28.52 8.00
N ASP A 73 -17.67 29.21 8.32
CA ASP A 73 -19.02 28.80 7.93
C ASP A 73 -19.23 28.92 6.42
N LYS A 74 -18.73 30.00 5.79
CA LYS A 74 -18.76 30.16 4.33
C LYS A 74 -17.94 29.09 3.63
N ILE A 75 -16.74 28.79 4.13
CA ILE A 75 -15.89 27.71 3.58
C ILE A 75 -16.57 26.34 3.73
N GLN A 76 -17.19 26.09 4.88
CA GLN A 76 -17.92 24.85 5.13
C GLN A 76 -19.14 24.71 4.21
N TYR A 77 -19.89 25.78 3.99
CA TYR A 77 -21.00 25.83 3.05
C TYR A 77 -20.56 25.52 1.61
N LEU A 78 -19.50 26.18 1.11
CA LEU A 78 -18.92 25.88 -0.21
C LEU A 78 -18.45 24.42 -0.31
N THR A 79 -17.82 23.91 0.76
CA THR A 79 -17.42 22.50 0.85
C THR A 79 -18.61 21.55 0.70
N GLN A 80 -19.75 21.87 1.33
CA GLN A 80 -20.98 21.09 1.19
C GLN A 80 -21.56 21.16 -0.23
N ILE A 81 -21.55 22.34 -0.87
CA ILE A 81 -21.98 22.50 -2.28
C ILE A 81 -21.12 21.63 -3.19
N ILE A 82 -19.80 21.67 -3.04
CA ILE A 82 -18.87 20.84 -3.82
C ILE A 82 -19.16 19.35 -3.62
N ARG A 83 -19.32 18.91 -2.36
CA ARG A 83 -19.61 17.50 -2.03
C ARG A 83 -20.94 17.02 -2.59
N LYS A 84 -22.01 17.80 -2.43
CA LYS A 84 -23.37 17.48 -2.91
C LYS A 84 -23.55 17.73 -4.40
N THR A 85 -22.61 18.43 -5.05
CA THR A 85 -22.67 18.83 -6.46
C THR A 85 -23.96 19.56 -6.83
N ARG A 86 -24.48 20.38 -5.91
CA ARG A 86 -25.70 21.16 -6.10
C ARG A 86 -25.70 22.40 -5.21
N TYR A 87 -26.34 23.45 -5.69
CA TYR A 87 -26.67 24.64 -4.90
C TYR A 87 -27.85 24.35 -3.95
N PHE A 88 -27.83 24.95 -2.78
CA PHE A 88 -28.92 24.96 -1.80
C PHE A 88 -28.72 26.18 -0.89
N VAL A 89 -29.80 26.81 -0.43
CA VAL A 89 -29.71 27.98 0.47
C VAL A 89 -29.51 27.50 1.91
N GLU A 90 -28.72 28.25 2.69
CA GLU A 90 -28.49 27.99 4.11
C GLU A 90 -28.72 29.29 4.90
N ASP A 91 -29.68 29.28 5.84
CA ASP A 91 -30.27 30.50 6.44
C ASP A 91 -29.26 31.42 7.16
N HIS A 92 -28.14 30.86 7.62
CA HIS A 92 -27.11 31.59 8.37
C HIS A 92 -25.89 31.96 7.52
N VAL A 93 -25.88 31.66 6.22
CA VAL A 93 -24.77 31.96 5.31
C VAL A 93 -25.25 32.86 4.17
N ILE A 94 -24.79 34.12 4.17
CA ILE A 94 -25.11 35.07 3.10
C ILE A 94 -24.14 34.85 1.94
N MET A 95 -24.57 34.05 0.96
CA MET A 95 -23.94 33.85 -0.34
C MET A 95 -25.00 33.54 -1.40
N ASP A 96 -25.15 34.42 -2.37
CA ASP A 96 -26.08 34.20 -3.47
C ASP A 96 -25.47 33.28 -4.56
N THR A 97 -26.23 33.04 -5.63
CA THR A 97 -25.81 32.20 -6.75
C THR A 97 -24.52 32.73 -7.42
N GLN A 98 -24.39 34.04 -7.55
CA GLN A 98 -23.27 34.69 -8.20
C GLN A 98 -22.00 34.56 -7.34
N ASP A 99 -22.12 34.80 -6.02
CA ASP A 99 -21.05 34.58 -5.04
C ASP A 99 -20.53 33.14 -5.11
N VAL A 100 -21.44 32.16 -5.13
CA VAL A 100 -21.07 30.75 -5.20
C VAL A 100 -20.36 30.42 -6.52
N ILE A 101 -20.87 30.90 -7.66
CA ILE A 101 -20.23 30.67 -8.96
C ILE A 101 -18.81 31.23 -8.95
N PHE A 102 -18.61 32.48 -8.53
CA PHE A 102 -17.28 33.09 -8.51
C PHE A 102 -16.33 32.36 -7.54
N CYS A 103 -16.78 32.00 -6.34
CA CYS A 103 -15.96 31.22 -5.41
C CYS A 103 -15.54 29.87 -6.00
N LEU A 104 -16.46 29.17 -6.67
CA LEU A 104 -16.14 27.90 -7.33
C LEU A 104 -15.19 28.09 -8.52
N VAL A 105 -15.31 29.18 -9.27
CA VAL A 105 -14.37 29.53 -10.35
C VAL A 105 -12.99 29.82 -9.78
N ASP A 106 -12.87 30.54 -8.67
CA ASP A 106 -11.59 30.83 -8.03
C ASP A 106 -10.93 29.56 -7.48
N ILE A 107 -11.72 28.68 -6.84
CA ILE A 107 -11.26 27.36 -6.41
C ILE A 107 -10.79 26.52 -7.60
N LEU A 108 -11.56 26.52 -8.70
CA LEU A 108 -11.18 25.82 -9.93
C LEU A 108 -9.89 26.41 -10.52
N ARG A 109 -9.76 27.74 -10.57
CA ARG A 109 -8.57 28.45 -11.06
C ARG A 109 -7.33 28.05 -10.24
N TYR A 110 -7.44 28.08 -8.92
CA TYR A 110 -6.40 27.65 -8.00
C TYR A 110 -5.98 26.20 -8.24
N ARG A 111 -6.93 25.29 -8.46
CA ARG A 111 -6.58 23.89 -8.77
C ARG A 111 -5.94 23.77 -10.15
N LEU A 112 -6.45 24.45 -11.16
CA LEU A 112 -5.91 24.42 -12.52
C LEU A 112 -4.47 24.96 -12.62
N SER A 113 -4.08 25.91 -11.76
CA SER A 113 -2.70 26.39 -11.70
C SER A 113 -1.71 25.39 -11.08
N ASN A 114 -2.20 24.33 -10.41
CA ASN A 114 -1.37 23.42 -9.61
C ASN A 114 -1.28 22.01 -10.20
N ILE A 115 -2.04 21.72 -11.27
CA ILE A 115 -2.14 20.38 -11.84
C ILE A 115 -1.05 20.16 -12.90
N ARG A 116 -0.19 19.17 -12.67
CA ARG A 116 0.81 18.72 -13.67
C ARG A 116 0.18 17.94 -14.84
N ASN A 117 -0.86 17.16 -14.57
CA ASN A 117 -1.53 16.33 -15.58
C ASN A 117 -2.90 16.92 -15.93
N ARG A 118 -2.99 17.68 -17.03
CA ARG A 118 -4.27 18.18 -17.54
C ARG A 118 -5.14 17.00 -17.96
N THR A 119 -6.09 16.61 -17.12
CA THR A 119 -7.14 15.67 -17.50
C THR A 119 -7.93 16.31 -18.65
N LYS A 120 -7.84 15.73 -19.85
CA LYS A 120 -8.67 16.16 -20.97
C LYS A 120 -10.14 15.96 -20.56
N ASN A 121 -11.00 16.94 -20.87
CA ASN A 121 -12.46 16.87 -20.70
C ASN A 121 -13.00 16.90 -19.25
N ILE A 122 -12.37 17.65 -18.34
CA ILE A 122 -12.98 17.92 -17.01
C ILE A 122 -14.23 18.80 -17.19
N ILE A 123 -14.15 19.77 -18.10
CA ILE A 123 -15.21 20.71 -18.42
C ILE A 123 -16.06 20.15 -19.58
N ARG A 124 -17.38 20.22 -19.45
CA ARG A 124 -18.35 19.80 -20.48
C ARG A 124 -18.39 20.82 -21.60
N PRO A 125 -18.57 20.39 -22.87
CA PRO A 125 -18.64 21.30 -24.01
C PRO A 125 -19.66 22.44 -23.86
N GLU A 126 -20.81 22.14 -23.24
CA GLU A 126 -21.89 23.11 -23.01
C GLU A 126 -21.49 24.31 -22.11
N PHE A 127 -20.52 24.12 -21.21
CA PHE A 127 -20.05 25.16 -20.29
C PHE A 127 -18.61 25.62 -20.56
N GLU A 128 -17.95 25.07 -21.59
CA GLU A 128 -16.54 25.32 -21.85
C GLU A 128 -16.25 26.80 -22.09
N ASN A 129 -17.00 27.44 -22.97
CA ASN A 129 -16.82 28.86 -23.25
C ASN A 129 -17.09 29.72 -22.01
N THR A 130 -18.20 29.48 -21.30
CA THR A 130 -18.57 30.23 -20.10
C THR A 130 -17.50 30.10 -19.01
N ILE A 131 -17.03 28.89 -18.72
CA ILE A 131 -16.02 28.65 -17.69
C ILE A 131 -14.67 29.25 -18.11
N GLN A 132 -14.25 29.13 -19.37
CA GLN A 132 -13.02 29.78 -19.85
C GLN A 132 -13.08 31.30 -19.68
N ARG A 133 -14.21 31.93 -20.05
CA ARG A 133 -14.40 33.37 -19.86
C ARG A 133 -14.32 33.76 -18.38
N LEU A 134 -15.02 33.03 -17.50
CA LEU A 134 -14.98 33.26 -16.05
C LEU A 134 -13.56 33.07 -15.47
N LEU A 135 -12.83 32.04 -15.90
CA LEU A 135 -11.45 31.80 -15.47
C LEU A 135 -10.52 32.95 -15.89
N SER A 136 -10.74 33.52 -17.07
CA SER A 136 -9.99 34.67 -17.62
C SER A 136 -10.48 36.04 -17.14
N GLY A 137 -11.52 36.11 -16.31
CA GLY A 137 -12.11 37.39 -15.87
C GLY A 137 -12.82 38.17 -16.98
N LEU A 138 -13.22 37.50 -18.07
CA LEU A 138 -13.98 38.09 -19.17
C LEU A 138 -15.49 38.12 -18.82
N PRO A 139 -16.25 39.10 -19.35
CA PRO A 139 -17.68 39.21 -19.06
C PRO A 139 -18.46 38.01 -19.60
N VAL A 140 -19.49 37.58 -18.89
CA VAL A 140 -20.44 36.53 -19.33
C VAL A 140 -21.86 37.06 -19.31
N SER A 141 -22.78 36.39 -19.99
CA SER A 141 -24.21 36.76 -20.02
C SER A 141 -24.81 36.72 -18.61
N ASP A 142 -25.63 37.71 -18.25
CA ASP A 142 -26.30 37.78 -16.94
C ASP A 142 -27.21 36.57 -16.67
N LEU A 143 -27.76 35.96 -17.73
CA LEU A 143 -28.47 34.67 -17.67
C LEU A 143 -27.71 33.57 -16.91
N VAL A 144 -26.38 33.59 -16.90
CA VAL A 144 -25.55 32.62 -16.16
C VAL A 144 -25.75 32.72 -14.64
N PHE A 145 -26.21 33.87 -14.16
CA PHE A 145 -26.45 34.15 -12.74
C PHE A 145 -27.95 34.18 -12.44
N GLU A 146 -28.75 34.77 -13.34
CA GLU A 146 -30.18 35.04 -13.13
C GLU A 146 -31.09 33.86 -13.49
N GLU A 147 -30.72 33.01 -14.46
CA GLU A 147 -31.55 31.88 -14.87
C GLU A 147 -31.25 30.65 -13.99
N GLU A 148 -32.21 30.29 -13.14
CA GLU A 148 -32.04 29.28 -12.08
C GLU A 148 -31.56 27.92 -12.61
N VAL A 149 -32.08 27.45 -13.75
CA VAL A 149 -31.71 26.15 -14.32
C VAL A 149 -30.25 26.16 -14.78
N LEU A 150 -29.84 27.20 -15.50
CA LEU A 150 -28.49 27.38 -16.03
C LEU A 150 -27.49 27.53 -14.89
N SER A 151 -27.77 28.40 -13.92
CA SER A 151 -26.91 28.64 -12.76
C SER A 151 -26.69 27.36 -11.95
N ARG A 152 -27.76 26.60 -11.66
CA ARG A 152 -27.66 25.34 -10.91
C ARG A 152 -26.88 24.27 -11.66
N ARG A 153 -27.07 24.16 -12.98
CA ARG A 153 -26.29 23.24 -13.80
C ARG A 153 -24.81 23.63 -13.83
N LEU A 154 -24.50 24.92 -13.95
CA LEU A 154 -23.12 25.42 -13.90
C LEU A 154 -22.46 25.13 -12.55
N ILE A 155 -23.13 25.42 -11.43
CA ILE A 155 -22.63 25.12 -10.07
C ILE A 155 -22.37 23.63 -9.91
N SER A 156 -23.31 22.78 -10.33
CA SER A 156 -23.13 21.32 -10.30
C SER A 156 -21.91 20.88 -11.10
N HIS A 157 -21.70 21.50 -12.26
CA HIS A 157 -20.59 21.19 -13.14
C HIS A 157 -19.23 21.67 -12.59
N LEU A 158 -19.15 22.90 -12.06
CA LEU A 158 -17.96 23.42 -11.39
C LEU A 158 -17.59 22.55 -10.17
N ALA A 159 -18.57 22.22 -9.33
CA ALA A 159 -18.38 21.33 -8.17
C ALA A 159 -17.85 19.95 -8.57
N SER A 160 -18.41 19.34 -9.62
CA SER A 160 -17.93 18.06 -10.15
C SER A 160 -16.51 18.16 -10.71
N SER A 161 -16.21 19.25 -11.40
CA SER A 161 -14.88 19.53 -11.97
C SER A 161 -13.82 19.64 -10.88
N ILE A 162 -14.07 20.44 -9.84
CA ILE A 162 -13.19 20.58 -8.67
C ILE A 162 -12.95 19.22 -8.01
N ARG A 163 -14.00 18.41 -7.83
CA ARG A 163 -13.86 17.06 -7.26
C ARG A 163 -13.01 16.13 -8.12
N GLN A 164 -13.00 16.28 -9.43
CA GLN A 164 -12.18 15.42 -10.30
C GLN A 164 -10.69 15.74 -10.20
N ILE A 165 -10.34 17.01 -9.91
CA ILE A 165 -8.96 17.51 -9.91
C ILE A 165 -8.39 17.83 -8.51
N LEU A 166 -9.09 17.41 -7.46
CA LEU A 166 -8.70 17.70 -6.09
C LEU A 166 -7.37 17.02 -5.69
N LEU A 167 -7.04 15.90 -6.33
CA LEU A 167 -5.91 15.06 -5.97
C LEU A 167 -5.05 14.80 -7.20
N ASP A 168 -3.76 15.10 -7.10
CA ASP A 168 -2.81 14.95 -8.20
C ASP A 168 -2.06 13.61 -8.14
N ARG A 169 -1.72 13.17 -6.92
CA ARG A 169 -0.95 11.94 -6.68
C ARG A 169 -1.45 11.18 -5.45
N ILE A 170 -1.39 9.85 -5.51
CA ILE A 170 -1.60 8.93 -4.39
C ILE A 170 -0.33 8.12 -4.23
N ILE A 171 0.32 8.21 -3.08
CA ILE A 171 1.45 7.35 -2.72
C ILE A 171 0.93 6.29 -1.75
N VAL A 172 0.96 5.04 -2.19
CA VAL A 172 0.57 3.90 -1.36
C VAL A 172 1.84 3.28 -0.77
N LEU A 173 1.95 3.27 0.56
CA LEU A 173 3.05 2.66 1.31
C LEU A 173 2.73 1.20 1.68
N GLY A 174 2.24 0.44 0.70
CA GLY A 174 2.08 -1.00 0.79
C GLY A 174 1.02 -1.51 1.75
N ASP A 175 1.11 -2.81 2.01
CA ASP A 175 0.29 -3.56 2.97
C ASP A 175 -1.20 -3.52 2.65
N VAL A 176 -1.55 -3.90 1.42
CA VAL A 176 -2.93 -3.94 0.96
C VAL A 176 -3.64 -5.25 1.34
N PHE A 177 -2.93 -6.34 1.58
CA PHE A 177 -3.52 -7.67 1.75
C PHE A 177 -3.72 -8.12 3.21
N ASP A 178 -4.34 -9.29 3.36
CA ASP A 178 -4.44 -10.16 4.55
C ASP A 178 -5.46 -9.87 5.66
N ARG A 179 -5.48 -8.69 6.29
CA ARG A 179 -6.24 -8.51 7.56
C ARG A 179 -7.73 -8.19 7.37
N GLY A 180 -8.12 -7.72 6.19
CA GLY A 180 -9.49 -7.39 5.82
C GLY A 180 -9.90 -8.10 4.53
N ALA A 181 -11.22 -8.18 4.32
CA ALA A 181 -11.79 -9.12 3.35
C ALA A 181 -11.77 -8.65 1.89
N GLN A 182 -11.40 -7.39 1.57
CA GLN A 182 -11.57 -6.78 0.24
C GLN A 182 -10.28 -6.19 -0.39
N PRO A 183 -9.10 -6.83 -0.32
CA PRO A 183 -7.89 -6.31 -0.98
C PRO A 183 -8.05 -6.26 -2.51
N ASP A 184 -8.81 -7.20 -3.09
CA ASP A 184 -9.16 -7.23 -4.51
C ASP A 184 -9.84 -5.92 -4.97
N LYS A 185 -10.67 -5.33 -4.10
CA LYS A 185 -11.35 -4.07 -4.39
C LYS A 185 -10.41 -2.88 -4.39
N ILE A 186 -9.44 -2.85 -3.49
CA ILE A 186 -8.44 -1.78 -3.38
C ILE A 186 -7.59 -1.78 -4.65
N ILE A 187 -7.02 -2.93 -5.02
CA ILE A 187 -6.18 -3.05 -6.22
C ILE A 187 -6.98 -2.72 -7.49
N ARG A 188 -8.25 -3.14 -7.61
CA ARG A 188 -9.11 -2.72 -8.74
C ARG A 188 -9.30 -1.21 -8.83
N ILE A 189 -9.43 -0.51 -7.71
CA ILE A 189 -9.57 0.95 -7.70
C ILE A 189 -8.25 1.59 -8.14
N LEU A 190 -7.14 1.23 -7.50
CA LEU A 190 -5.81 1.78 -7.78
C LEU A 190 -5.38 1.55 -9.24
N SER A 191 -5.63 0.35 -9.77
CA SER A 191 -5.28 -0.02 -11.16
C SER A 191 -6.28 0.46 -12.22
N SER A 192 -7.41 1.05 -11.83
CA SER A 192 -8.42 1.52 -12.78
C SER A 192 -7.89 2.66 -13.65
N HIS A 193 -8.45 2.83 -14.85
CA HIS A 193 -8.05 3.90 -15.77
C HIS A 193 -8.12 5.30 -15.14
N TRP A 194 -8.97 5.49 -14.13
CA TRP A 194 -9.14 6.75 -13.41
C TRP A 194 -7.99 7.07 -12.45
N TYR A 195 -7.37 6.06 -11.82
CA TYR A 195 -6.37 6.26 -10.76
C TYR A 195 -4.95 5.80 -11.15
N ARG A 196 -4.81 4.86 -12.08
CA ARG A 196 -3.52 4.21 -12.38
C ARG A 196 -2.37 5.17 -12.73
N ASN A 197 -2.68 6.34 -13.30
CA ASN A 197 -1.68 7.34 -13.69
C ASN A 197 -1.34 8.34 -12.57
N MET A 198 -2.09 8.33 -11.46
CA MET A 198 -1.82 9.17 -10.28
C MET A 198 -1.28 8.37 -9.10
N VAL A 199 -1.21 7.04 -9.20
CA VAL A 199 -0.78 6.17 -8.10
C VAL A 199 0.70 5.81 -8.27
N ASP A 200 1.47 6.05 -7.23
CA ASP A 200 2.81 5.49 -7.04
C ASP A 200 2.74 4.47 -5.90
N TYR A 201 3.10 3.22 -6.16
CA TYR A 201 2.92 2.11 -5.22
C TYR A 201 4.27 1.64 -4.69
N VAL A 202 4.42 1.64 -3.36
CA VAL A 202 5.58 1.10 -2.66
C VAL A 202 5.20 -0.23 -2.00
N PHE A 203 6.01 -1.27 -2.16
CA PHE A 203 5.69 -2.60 -1.63
C PHE A 203 5.72 -2.65 -0.11
N GLY A 204 4.68 -3.26 0.49
CA GLY A 204 4.70 -3.71 1.88
C GLY A 204 5.10 -5.17 2.02
N ASN A 205 5.38 -5.63 3.25
CA ASN A 205 5.74 -7.04 3.45
C ASN A 205 4.57 -7.97 3.08
N HIS A 206 3.33 -7.57 3.37
CA HIS A 206 2.15 -8.35 2.97
C HIS A 206 1.98 -8.40 1.45
N ASP A 207 2.40 -7.36 0.73
CA ASP A 207 2.40 -7.39 -0.74
C ASP A 207 3.45 -8.38 -1.27
N ILE A 208 4.65 -8.38 -0.68
CA ILE A 208 5.72 -9.35 -1.00
C ILE A 208 5.27 -10.79 -0.77
N LEU A 209 4.58 -11.08 0.33
CA LEU A 209 4.01 -12.40 0.61
C LEU A 209 3.13 -12.87 -0.55
N TRP A 210 2.15 -12.04 -0.96
CA TRP A 210 1.23 -12.39 -2.04
C TRP A 210 1.91 -12.46 -3.40
N MET A 211 2.88 -11.59 -3.68
CA MET A 211 3.66 -11.61 -4.91
C MET A 211 4.51 -12.88 -5.01
N GLY A 212 5.14 -13.33 -3.92
CA GLY A 212 5.88 -14.58 -3.88
C GLY A 212 4.97 -15.81 -3.99
N ALA A 213 3.79 -15.78 -3.38
CA ALA A 213 2.79 -16.84 -3.50
C ALA A 213 2.34 -17.04 -4.96
N VAL A 214 2.02 -15.96 -5.69
CA VAL A 214 1.61 -16.08 -7.10
C VAL A 214 2.76 -16.39 -8.04
N ALA A 215 3.99 -16.03 -7.65
CA ALA A 215 5.18 -16.48 -8.34
C ALA A 215 5.44 -17.98 -8.13
N GLY A 216 4.68 -18.68 -7.27
CA GLY A 216 4.77 -20.14 -7.09
C GLY A 216 5.62 -20.59 -5.90
N HIS A 217 6.00 -19.68 -5.00
CA HIS A 217 6.75 -20.07 -3.80
C HIS A 217 5.82 -20.77 -2.79
N LYS A 218 5.94 -22.11 -2.68
CA LYS A 218 5.03 -22.97 -1.90
C LYS A 218 4.85 -22.52 -0.45
N SER A 219 5.93 -22.17 0.25
CA SER A 219 5.82 -21.70 1.65
C SER A 219 4.97 -20.42 1.77
N LEU A 220 5.08 -19.50 0.79
CA LEU A 220 4.32 -18.25 0.78
C LEU A 220 2.87 -18.47 0.36
N VAL A 221 2.59 -19.47 -0.48
CA VAL A 221 1.22 -19.94 -0.75
C VAL A 221 0.58 -20.48 0.52
N ALA A 222 1.27 -21.34 1.26
CA ALA A 222 0.78 -21.87 2.53
C ALA A 222 0.51 -20.75 3.54
N GLU A 223 1.41 -19.76 3.63
CA GLU A 223 1.28 -18.64 4.55
C GLU A 223 0.15 -17.66 4.17
N ALA A 224 0.02 -17.28 2.89
CA ALA A 224 -1.07 -16.45 2.41
C ALA A 224 -2.43 -17.11 2.65
N MET A 225 -2.53 -18.42 2.41
CA MET A 225 -3.73 -19.19 2.72
C MET A 225 -3.97 -19.30 4.23
N ARG A 226 -2.93 -19.51 5.05
CA ARG A 226 -3.07 -19.60 6.51
C ARG A 226 -3.63 -18.31 7.07
N ILE A 227 -3.09 -17.17 6.63
CA ILE A 227 -3.55 -15.85 7.07
C ILE A 227 -4.98 -15.59 6.58
N THR A 228 -5.31 -15.97 5.36
CA THR A 228 -6.69 -15.91 4.84
C THR A 228 -7.66 -16.72 5.71
N CYS A 229 -7.31 -17.95 6.09
CA CYS A 229 -8.12 -18.81 6.96
C CYS A 229 -8.23 -18.25 8.39
N ARG A 230 -7.15 -17.70 8.93
CA ARG A 230 -7.08 -17.07 10.26
C ARG A 230 -8.09 -15.94 10.45
N TYR A 231 -8.48 -15.26 9.37
CA TYR A 231 -9.48 -14.19 9.37
C TYR A 231 -10.82 -14.61 8.73
N ASP A 232 -11.01 -15.89 8.42
CA ASP A 232 -12.20 -16.44 7.77
C ASP A 232 -12.56 -15.74 6.44
N HIS A 233 -11.57 -15.30 5.66
CA HIS A 233 -11.76 -14.60 4.39
C HIS A 233 -12.13 -15.54 3.22
N PHE A 234 -13.03 -16.49 3.43
CA PHE A 234 -13.44 -17.46 2.39
C PHE A 234 -14.14 -16.81 1.21
N GLU A 235 -14.98 -15.80 1.46
CA GLU A 235 -15.62 -15.03 0.38
C GLU A 235 -14.58 -14.36 -0.53
N MET A 236 -13.45 -13.91 0.02
CA MET A 236 -12.36 -13.36 -0.78
C MET A 236 -11.78 -14.42 -1.73
N MET A 237 -11.55 -15.64 -1.24
CA MET A 237 -11.05 -16.76 -2.05
C MET A 237 -12.02 -17.10 -3.17
N GLU A 238 -13.31 -17.17 -2.89
CA GLU A 238 -14.35 -17.42 -3.91
C GLU A 238 -14.36 -16.33 -4.99
N ARG A 239 -14.30 -15.04 -4.59
CA ARG A 239 -14.22 -13.93 -5.54
C ARG A 239 -12.97 -14.02 -6.42
N LEU A 240 -11.82 -14.38 -5.83
CA LEU A 240 -10.57 -14.61 -6.54
C LEU A 240 -10.57 -15.90 -7.36
N GLY A 241 -11.48 -16.84 -7.10
CA GLY A 241 -11.57 -18.12 -7.79
C GLY A 241 -10.54 -19.15 -7.32
N VAL A 242 -10.24 -19.17 -6.02
CA VAL A 242 -9.41 -20.20 -5.37
C VAL A 242 -10.35 -21.17 -4.63
N ASP A 243 -10.27 -22.45 -4.96
CA ASP A 243 -10.99 -23.53 -4.31
C ASP A 243 -10.20 -24.09 -3.12
N SER A 244 -10.76 -23.95 -1.92
CA SER A 244 -10.19 -24.44 -0.67
C SER A 244 -10.86 -25.74 -0.16
N SER A 245 -11.70 -26.38 -0.97
CA SER A 245 -12.49 -27.55 -0.54
C SER A 245 -11.63 -28.76 -0.18
N LYS A 246 -10.61 -29.07 -1.00
CA LYS A 246 -9.66 -30.16 -0.69
C LYS A 246 -8.91 -29.92 0.62
N LEU A 247 -8.43 -28.69 0.80
CA LEU A 247 -7.76 -28.26 2.03
C LEU A 247 -8.69 -28.43 3.24
N ALA A 248 -9.95 -28.03 3.13
CA ALA A 248 -10.91 -28.14 4.22
C ALA A 248 -11.13 -29.60 4.65
N VAL A 249 -11.38 -30.49 3.69
CA VAL A 249 -11.57 -31.93 3.96
C VAL A 249 -10.33 -32.55 4.62
N PHE A 250 -9.14 -32.22 4.10
CA PHE A 250 -7.88 -32.67 4.69
C PHE A 250 -7.72 -32.16 6.13
N ALA A 251 -7.96 -30.86 6.33
CA ALA A 251 -7.77 -30.20 7.60
C ALA A 251 -8.72 -30.72 8.69
N GLU A 252 -10.01 -30.84 8.39
CA GLU A 252 -11.02 -31.36 9.31
C GLU A 252 -10.74 -32.81 9.71
N LYS A 253 -10.23 -33.62 8.77
CA LYS A 253 -9.83 -35.01 9.02
C LYS A 253 -8.60 -35.13 9.92
N LYS A 254 -7.55 -34.35 9.66
CA LYS A 254 -6.24 -34.49 10.35
C LYS A 254 -6.16 -33.67 11.63
N TYR A 255 -6.87 -32.56 11.68
CA TYR A 255 -6.84 -31.55 12.74
C TYR A 255 -8.25 -31.15 13.15
N PRO A 256 -9.03 -32.08 13.74
CA PRO A 256 -10.34 -31.75 14.28
C PRO A 256 -10.20 -30.62 15.32
N VAL A 257 -11.17 -29.73 15.38
CA VAL A 257 -11.07 -28.45 16.12
C VAL A 257 -10.84 -28.65 17.61
N GLU A 258 -11.34 -29.75 18.16
CA GLU A 258 -11.22 -30.19 19.55
C GLU A 258 -9.77 -30.51 19.93
N LEU A 259 -8.96 -30.92 18.94
CA LEU A 259 -7.54 -31.22 19.09
C LEU A 259 -6.65 -30.06 18.60
N ALA A 260 -7.23 -28.96 18.13
CA ALA A 260 -6.51 -27.77 17.66
C ALA A 260 -6.43 -26.72 18.78
N THR A 261 -5.69 -27.03 19.86
CA THR A 261 -5.65 -26.23 21.09
C THR A 261 -4.64 -25.07 21.07
N GLY A 262 -3.84 -24.95 20.01
CA GLY A 262 -2.96 -23.80 19.78
C GLY A 262 -3.72 -22.47 19.69
N ARG A 263 -2.99 -21.34 19.67
CA ARG A 263 -3.57 -19.98 19.59
C ARG A 263 -4.05 -19.61 18.18
N PHE A 264 -4.95 -20.41 17.62
CA PHE A 264 -5.65 -20.15 16.36
C PHE A 264 -6.67 -19.03 16.53
N LYS A 265 -6.78 -18.14 15.53
CA LYS A 265 -7.65 -16.95 15.61
C LYS A 265 -8.86 -17.00 14.69
N ALA A 266 -8.91 -17.96 13.76
CA ALA A 266 -10.10 -18.20 12.98
C ALA A 266 -11.31 -18.41 13.90
N ARG A 267 -12.45 -17.86 13.49
CA ARG A 267 -13.70 -17.88 14.25
C ARG A 267 -14.52 -19.12 13.94
N THR A 268 -14.44 -19.62 12.71
CA THR A 268 -15.15 -20.84 12.30
C THR A 268 -14.33 -22.09 12.59
N ASP A 269 -14.98 -23.22 12.88
CA ASP A 269 -14.29 -24.49 13.12
C ASP A 269 -13.49 -24.95 11.90
N ARG A 270 -14.12 -24.85 10.72
CA ARG A 270 -13.46 -25.08 9.43
C ARG A 270 -12.23 -24.19 9.27
N GLY A 271 -12.33 -22.90 9.57
CA GLY A 271 -11.20 -21.97 9.51
C GLY A 271 -10.08 -22.32 10.49
N ARG A 272 -10.41 -22.74 11.71
CA ARG A 272 -9.40 -23.18 12.71
C ARG A 272 -8.67 -24.44 12.27
N ALA A 273 -9.40 -25.44 11.77
CA ALA A 273 -8.80 -26.66 11.24
C ALA A 273 -7.82 -26.34 10.11
N MET A 274 -8.24 -25.52 9.13
CA MET A 274 -7.38 -25.13 8.01
C MET A 274 -6.20 -24.25 8.44
N GLU A 275 -6.40 -23.33 9.40
CA GLU A 275 -5.32 -22.53 9.98
C GLU A 275 -4.25 -23.43 10.62
N LYS A 276 -4.66 -24.46 11.37
CA LYS A 276 -3.73 -25.45 11.95
C LYS A 276 -3.01 -26.27 10.89
N ALA A 277 -3.75 -26.82 9.93
CA ALA A 277 -3.19 -27.63 8.85
C ALA A 277 -2.12 -26.87 8.06
N LEU A 278 -2.45 -25.65 7.63
CA LEU A 278 -1.53 -24.79 6.88
C LEU A 278 -0.35 -24.31 7.73
N THR A 279 -0.51 -24.16 9.05
CA THR A 279 0.61 -23.84 9.94
C THR A 279 1.67 -24.94 9.93
N VAL A 280 1.25 -26.21 9.99
CA VAL A 280 2.19 -27.35 9.94
C VAL A 280 2.85 -27.45 8.57
N ILE A 281 2.07 -27.36 7.48
CA ILE A 281 2.60 -27.37 6.10
C ILE A 281 3.59 -26.22 5.89
N GLN A 282 3.25 -25.01 6.35
CA GLN A 282 4.12 -23.83 6.25
C GLN A 282 5.46 -24.10 6.93
N PHE A 283 5.48 -24.56 8.19
CA PHE A 283 6.75 -24.77 8.88
C PHE A 283 7.63 -25.83 8.21
N LYS A 284 7.04 -26.90 7.67
CA LYS A 284 7.80 -27.90 6.90
C LYS A 284 8.48 -27.28 5.67
N LEU A 285 7.72 -26.51 4.90
CA LEU A 285 8.22 -25.81 3.71
C LEU A 285 9.25 -24.72 4.06
N GLU A 286 9.07 -24.00 5.16
CA GLU A 286 10.04 -23.00 5.62
C GLU A 286 11.38 -23.64 5.99
N GLU A 287 11.36 -24.75 6.72
CA GLU A 287 12.60 -25.45 7.10
C GLU A 287 13.36 -25.99 5.90
N GLN A 288 12.66 -26.51 4.89
CA GLN A 288 13.25 -26.91 3.61
C GLN A 288 13.95 -25.73 2.92
N ILE A 289 13.26 -24.58 2.79
CA ILE A 289 13.85 -23.37 2.18
C ILE A 289 15.05 -22.84 2.99
N ILE A 290 15.01 -22.94 4.32
CA ILE A 290 16.13 -22.53 5.19
C ILE A 290 17.35 -23.42 4.95
N ASP A 291 17.15 -24.72 4.71
CA ASP A 291 18.22 -25.67 4.42
C ASP A 291 18.77 -25.49 3.00
N ASP A 292 17.90 -25.20 2.02
CA ASP A 292 18.28 -24.98 0.62
C ASP A 292 19.06 -23.66 0.42
N PHE A 293 18.80 -22.64 1.25
CA PHE A 293 19.39 -21.31 1.15
C PHE A 293 20.02 -20.83 2.48
N PRO A 294 21.08 -21.51 2.97
CA PRO A 294 21.69 -21.22 4.25
C PRO A 294 22.33 -19.82 4.32
N GLU A 295 22.66 -19.20 3.17
CA GLU A 295 23.21 -17.84 3.10
C GLU A 295 22.29 -16.77 3.70
N TYR A 296 21.00 -17.06 3.85
CA TYR A 296 20.05 -16.17 4.49
C TYR A 296 20.16 -16.17 6.03
N GLY A 297 20.89 -17.12 6.62
CA GLY A 297 21.17 -17.13 8.07
C GLY A 297 19.93 -17.33 8.94
N MET A 298 18.97 -18.12 8.46
CA MET A 298 17.64 -18.30 9.08
C MET A 298 17.52 -19.58 9.93
N ALA A 299 18.61 -20.35 10.11
CA ALA A 299 18.62 -21.63 10.81
C ALA A 299 18.07 -21.58 12.25
N ASN A 300 18.21 -20.44 12.93
CA ASN A 300 17.68 -20.24 14.28
C ASN A 300 16.14 -20.32 14.36
N ARG A 301 15.43 -20.18 13.22
CA ARG A 301 13.98 -20.29 13.15
C ARG A 301 13.45 -21.71 13.04
N LYS A 302 14.29 -22.70 12.76
CA LYS A 302 13.86 -24.10 12.69
C LYS A 302 13.37 -24.55 14.07
N TRP A 303 12.16 -25.11 14.10
CA TRP A 303 11.45 -25.51 15.31
C TRP A 303 10.96 -26.95 15.26
N LEU A 304 10.72 -27.54 14.09
CA LEU A 304 10.12 -28.85 13.92
C LEU A 304 10.97 -29.96 14.54
N GLY A 305 12.30 -29.89 14.41
CA GLY A 305 13.21 -30.80 15.11
C GLY A 305 13.09 -30.74 16.64
N ARG A 306 12.94 -29.53 17.20
CA ARG A 306 12.76 -29.34 18.65
C ARG A 306 11.39 -29.84 19.11
N LEU A 307 10.36 -29.53 18.32
CA LEU A 307 9.00 -30.00 18.59
C LEU A 307 8.93 -31.53 18.56
N ALA A 308 9.55 -32.18 17.57
CA ALA A 308 9.58 -33.63 17.47
C ALA A 308 10.24 -34.27 18.70
N GLU A 309 11.36 -33.71 19.16
CA GLU A 309 12.04 -34.18 20.37
C GLU A 309 11.16 -34.02 21.63
N MET A 310 10.49 -32.88 21.79
CA MET A 310 9.55 -32.65 22.90
C MET A 310 8.39 -33.66 22.88
N LEU A 311 7.88 -34.00 21.70
CA LEU A 311 6.80 -34.98 21.54
C LEU A 311 7.29 -36.41 21.82
N LYS A 312 8.51 -36.79 21.39
CA LYS A 312 9.13 -38.11 21.67
C LYS A 312 9.36 -38.32 23.17
N THR A 313 9.86 -37.29 23.85
CA THR A 313 10.25 -37.37 25.27
C THR A 313 9.07 -37.16 26.23
N GLY A 314 7.95 -36.63 25.73
CA GLY A 314 6.79 -36.26 26.54
C GLY A 314 6.92 -34.90 27.24
N ASP A 315 8.00 -34.15 27.00
CA ASP A 315 8.24 -32.80 27.53
C ASP A 315 7.36 -31.75 26.83
N THR A 316 6.05 -31.88 27.01
CA THR A 316 5.02 -31.08 26.33
C THR A 316 4.39 -30.03 27.25
N GLU A 317 4.86 -29.88 28.48
CA GLU A 317 4.28 -28.96 29.46
C GLU A 317 4.31 -27.50 28.97
N GLY A 318 5.35 -27.12 28.22
CA GLY A 318 5.49 -25.80 27.61
C GLY A 318 4.60 -25.54 26.38
N LEU A 319 3.98 -26.59 25.82
CA LEU A 319 3.19 -26.50 24.59
C LEU A 319 1.72 -26.20 24.86
N MET A 320 1.13 -25.37 24.00
CA MET A 320 -0.31 -25.10 23.93
C MET A 320 -1.06 -26.20 23.17
N ASP A 321 -0.38 -26.85 22.23
CA ASP A 321 -0.92 -27.88 21.34
C ASP A 321 0.06 -29.05 21.27
N THR A 322 -0.46 -30.26 21.33
CA THR A 322 0.33 -31.50 21.29
C THR A 322 -0.13 -32.46 20.19
N HIS A 323 -1.15 -32.08 19.41
CA HIS A 323 -1.70 -32.93 18.35
C HIS A 323 -1.16 -32.54 16.99
N PHE A 324 -0.12 -33.23 16.53
CA PHE A 324 0.54 -33.01 15.25
C PHE A 324 0.49 -34.27 14.38
N SER A 325 -0.69 -34.62 13.88
CA SER A 325 -0.98 -35.90 13.21
C SER A 325 -0.20 -36.20 11.93
N THR A 326 0.49 -35.21 11.35
CA THR A 326 1.26 -35.37 10.10
C THR A 326 2.76 -35.14 10.29
N ILE A 327 3.23 -34.84 11.51
CA ILE A 327 4.67 -34.69 11.77
C ILE A 327 5.25 -36.09 12.00
N ASP A 328 6.18 -36.50 11.15
CA ASP A 328 7.04 -37.65 11.41
C ASP A 328 8.08 -37.23 12.45
N LEU A 329 8.21 -37.98 13.55
CA LEU A 329 9.13 -37.60 14.62
C LEU A 329 10.60 -37.86 14.23
N GLU A 330 10.88 -38.75 13.28
CA GLU A 330 12.24 -38.99 12.78
C GLU A 330 12.64 -37.98 11.69
N ASP A 331 11.68 -37.53 10.89
CA ASP A 331 11.90 -36.54 9.83
C ASP A 331 10.79 -35.47 9.79
N PRO A 332 10.80 -34.51 10.74
CA PRO A 332 9.65 -33.66 11.00
C PRO A 332 9.40 -32.58 9.95
N ALA A 333 10.41 -32.28 9.12
CA ALA A 333 10.30 -31.31 8.03
C ALA A 333 9.72 -31.89 6.74
N THR A 334 9.52 -33.22 6.66
CA THR A 334 9.01 -33.87 5.45
C THR A 334 7.49 -33.74 5.33
N LEU A 335 7.03 -33.34 4.14
CA LEU A 335 5.61 -33.31 3.79
C LEU A 335 5.10 -34.74 3.56
N THR A 336 3.94 -35.03 4.13
CA THR A 336 3.19 -36.24 3.77
C THR A 336 2.65 -36.14 2.34
N ALA A 337 2.31 -37.26 1.71
CA ALA A 337 1.74 -37.26 0.36
C ALA A 337 0.45 -36.43 0.27
N GLU A 338 -0.43 -36.49 1.29
CA GLU A 338 -1.65 -35.67 1.35
C GLU A 338 -1.28 -34.17 1.45
N GLU A 339 -0.30 -33.77 2.28
CA GLU A 339 0.14 -32.37 2.37
C GLU A 339 0.76 -31.86 1.06
N GLN A 340 1.55 -32.71 0.38
CA GLN A 340 2.15 -32.40 -0.91
C GLN A 340 1.07 -32.15 -1.97
N GLU A 341 0.03 -32.99 -2.03
CA GLU A 341 -1.10 -32.79 -2.93
C GLU A 341 -1.81 -31.45 -2.67
N ILE A 342 -2.08 -31.13 -1.40
CA ILE A 342 -2.73 -29.87 -1.02
C ILE A 342 -1.92 -28.66 -1.46
N ILE A 343 -0.61 -28.62 -1.16
CA ILE A 343 0.19 -27.44 -1.49
C ILE A 343 0.43 -27.31 -3.00
N ASP A 344 0.56 -28.42 -3.73
CA ASP A 344 0.71 -28.39 -5.18
C ASP A 344 -0.57 -27.95 -5.89
N ASP A 345 -1.73 -28.36 -5.38
CA ASP A 345 -3.04 -27.91 -5.87
C ASP A 345 -3.19 -26.40 -5.65
N LEU A 346 -2.97 -25.90 -4.42
CA LEU A 346 -3.03 -24.47 -4.11
C LEU A 346 -2.04 -23.65 -4.94
N THR A 347 -0.80 -24.14 -5.07
CA THR A 347 0.25 -23.43 -5.86
C THR A 347 -0.14 -23.33 -7.33
N ARG A 348 -0.68 -24.40 -7.91
CA ARG A 348 -1.20 -24.40 -9.29
C ARG A 348 -2.35 -23.42 -9.46
N GLN A 349 -3.25 -23.35 -8.48
CA GLN A 349 -4.34 -22.38 -8.48
C GLN A 349 -3.80 -20.94 -8.42
N PHE A 350 -2.87 -20.62 -7.52
CA PHE A 350 -2.31 -19.26 -7.39
C PHE A 350 -1.56 -18.80 -8.65
N THR A 351 -0.73 -19.68 -9.20
CA THR A 351 0.10 -19.38 -10.38
C THR A 351 -0.74 -19.26 -11.66
N GLY A 352 -1.72 -20.16 -11.87
CA GLY A 352 -2.55 -20.21 -13.08
C GLY A 352 -3.80 -19.32 -13.09
N ASN A 353 -4.15 -18.68 -11.97
CA ASN A 353 -5.41 -17.95 -11.84
C ASN A 353 -5.37 -16.57 -12.53
N ARG A 354 -6.17 -16.42 -13.59
CA ARG A 354 -6.25 -15.18 -14.39
C ARG A 354 -6.77 -13.96 -13.61
N LYS A 355 -7.66 -14.15 -12.63
CA LYS A 355 -8.19 -13.04 -11.82
C LYS A 355 -7.08 -12.50 -10.91
N ILE A 356 -6.36 -13.40 -10.24
CA ILE A 356 -5.22 -13.07 -9.40
C ILE A 356 -4.11 -12.43 -10.24
N LYS A 357 -3.75 -13.04 -11.39
CA LYS A 357 -2.73 -12.51 -12.33
C LYS A 357 -3.06 -11.09 -12.80
N ARG A 358 -4.34 -10.77 -13.02
CA ARG A 358 -4.77 -9.40 -13.37
C ARG A 358 -4.56 -8.41 -12.22
N LEU A 359 -4.83 -8.81 -10.99
CA LEU A 359 -4.70 -7.95 -9.81
C LEU A 359 -3.22 -7.76 -9.43
N LEU A 360 -2.50 -8.84 -9.17
CA LEU A 360 -1.11 -8.77 -8.71
C LEU A 360 -0.13 -8.46 -9.83
N GLY A 361 -0.51 -8.69 -11.09
CA GLY A 361 0.24 -8.21 -12.24
C GLY A 361 0.35 -6.68 -12.31
N TYR A 362 -0.55 -5.93 -11.66
CA TYR A 362 -0.39 -4.49 -11.48
C TYR A 362 0.80 -4.16 -10.56
N LEU A 363 0.97 -4.91 -9.45
CA LEU A 363 2.06 -4.70 -8.51
C LEU A 363 3.43 -4.96 -9.16
N PHE A 364 3.57 -6.03 -9.93
CA PHE A 364 4.81 -6.30 -10.68
C PHE A 364 5.13 -5.24 -11.75
N LYS A 365 4.13 -4.52 -12.26
CA LYS A 365 4.31 -3.51 -13.32
C LYS A 365 4.54 -2.11 -12.80
N GLN A 366 4.03 -1.77 -11.62
CA GLN A 366 3.96 -0.39 -11.13
C GLN A 366 4.56 -0.23 -9.74
N GLY A 367 4.67 -1.32 -8.98
CA GLY A 367 5.18 -1.28 -7.62
C GLY A 367 6.70 -1.13 -7.58
N LYS A 368 7.16 -0.47 -6.52
CA LYS A 368 8.58 -0.20 -6.27
C LYS A 368 8.97 -0.54 -4.84
N THR A 369 10.23 -0.91 -4.62
CA THR A 369 10.80 -1.08 -3.27
C THR A 369 10.82 0.25 -2.50
N TYR A 370 11.04 1.35 -3.20
CA TYR A 370 10.89 2.72 -2.70
C TYR A 370 10.54 3.68 -3.85
N HIS A 371 10.08 4.87 -3.52
CA HIS A 371 9.77 5.90 -4.51
C HIS A 371 10.25 7.28 -4.05
N ILE A 372 10.95 8.02 -4.91
CA ILE A 372 11.31 9.42 -4.61
C ILE A 372 10.29 10.33 -5.30
N HIS A 373 9.60 11.15 -4.52
CA HIS A 373 8.64 12.14 -5.01
C HIS A 373 8.83 13.46 -4.26
N ASN A 374 8.99 14.57 -4.99
CA ASN A 374 9.23 15.90 -4.42
C ASN A 374 10.30 15.90 -3.31
N ASN A 375 11.47 15.34 -3.61
CA ASN A 375 12.60 15.19 -2.69
C ASN A 375 12.25 14.44 -1.38
N SER A 376 11.18 13.65 -1.38
CA SER A 376 10.82 12.77 -0.26
C SER A 376 11.05 11.33 -0.66
N LEU A 377 11.82 10.58 0.15
CA LEU A 377 11.89 9.12 0.07
C LEU A 377 10.60 8.56 0.63
N ASN A 378 9.89 7.79 -0.18
CA ASN A 378 8.69 7.06 0.22
C ASN A 378 9.07 5.58 0.30
N ILE A 379 8.98 5.02 1.51
CA ILE A 379 9.37 3.64 1.79
C ILE A 379 8.34 2.99 2.70
N HIS A 380 8.07 1.70 2.56
CA HIS A 380 7.07 1.05 3.41
C HIS A 380 7.52 0.95 4.87
N ALA A 381 8.66 0.33 5.15
CA ALA A 381 9.12 0.15 6.54
C ALA A 381 10.45 0.88 6.81
N LEU A 382 11.55 0.44 6.20
CA LEU A 382 12.87 0.95 6.56
C LEU A 382 13.96 0.75 5.49
N VAL A 383 15.04 1.51 5.62
CA VAL A 383 16.35 1.14 5.06
C VAL A 383 17.12 0.40 6.16
N PRO A 384 17.56 -0.87 5.94
CA PRO A 384 18.25 -1.64 6.97
C PRO A 384 19.47 -0.92 7.54
N SER A 385 19.55 -0.85 8.87
CA SER A 385 20.58 -0.09 9.57
C SER A 385 20.98 -0.75 10.88
N LEU A 386 22.27 -0.68 11.20
CA LEU A 386 22.84 -1.12 12.46
C LEU A 386 22.61 -0.11 13.58
N GLU A 387 22.99 -0.47 14.80
CA GLU A 387 22.82 0.36 15.99
C GLU A 387 23.58 1.70 15.92
N ASP A 388 24.71 1.73 15.23
CA ASP A 388 25.55 2.91 15.03
C ASP A 388 25.05 3.85 13.91
N GLY A 389 23.92 3.53 13.26
CA GLY A 389 23.39 4.27 12.12
C GLY A 389 24.07 3.93 10.78
N SER A 390 25.00 2.98 10.75
CA SER A 390 25.53 2.47 9.49
C SER A 390 24.47 1.64 8.75
N PHE A 391 24.55 1.57 7.41
CA PHE A 391 23.58 0.76 6.65
C PHE A 391 23.96 -0.72 6.79
N GLU A 392 22.99 -1.55 7.13
CA GLU A 392 23.21 -2.97 7.33
C GLU A 392 23.41 -3.68 5.99
N LYS A 393 24.41 -4.57 5.92
CA LYS A 393 24.71 -5.34 4.72
C LYS A 393 23.88 -6.62 4.64
N PHE A 394 23.31 -6.86 3.46
CA PHE A 394 22.64 -8.09 3.07
C PHE A 394 23.00 -8.42 1.61
N LEU A 395 23.35 -9.68 1.33
CA LEU A 395 23.86 -10.13 0.02
C LEU A 395 25.02 -9.27 -0.53
N GLY A 396 25.87 -8.74 0.37
CA GLY A 396 27.00 -7.88 0.03
C GLY A 396 26.64 -6.42 -0.28
N LEU A 397 25.35 -6.06 -0.30
CA LEU A 397 24.84 -4.73 -0.61
C LEU A 397 24.24 -4.07 0.64
N SER A 398 24.12 -2.74 0.63
CA SER A 398 23.48 -1.96 1.69
C SER A 398 22.88 -0.67 1.13
N GLY A 399 22.06 0.03 1.91
CA GLY A 399 21.51 1.32 1.50
C GLY A 399 20.67 1.21 0.22
N ARG A 400 20.85 2.17 -0.69
CA ARG A 400 20.13 2.22 -1.96
C ARG A 400 20.45 1.02 -2.86
N ALA A 401 21.71 0.62 -2.93
CA ALA A 401 22.13 -0.49 -3.78
C ALA A 401 21.43 -1.82 -3.42
N LEU A 402 21.14 -2.03 -2.14
CA LEU A 402 20.35 -3.18 -1.71
C LEU A 402 18.89 -3.10 -2.19
N LEU A 403 18.26 -1.94 -2.07
CA LEU A 403 16.87 -1.74 -2.50
C LEU A 403 16.71 -1.84 -4.01
N ASP A 404 17.68 -1.36 -4.77
CA ASP A 404 17.72 -1.45 -6.23
C ASP A 404 17.89 -2.91 -6.68
N TYR A 405 18.79 -3.67 -6.06
CA TYR A 405 18.93 -5.12 -6.32
C TYR A 405 17.65 -5.92 -6.03
N ILE A 406 16.96 -5.60 -4.92
CA ILE A 406 15.68 -6.22 -4.58
C ILE A 406 14.63 -5.87 -5.65
N GLN A 407 14.57 -4.61 -6.09
CA GLN A 407 13.65 -4.17 -7.15
C GLN A 407 13.88 -4.96 -8.45
N GLU A 408 15.12 -5.05 -8.90
CA GLU A 408 15.48 -5.81 -10.11
C GLU A 408 15.07 -7.28 -10.00
N THR A 409 15.23 -7.89 -8.81
CA THR A 409 14.84 -9.27 -8.57
C THR A 409 13.32 -9.45 -8.64
N ILE A 410 12.57 -8.54 -8.03
CA ILE A 410 11.10 -8.53 -8.11
C ILE A 410 10.63 -8.37 -9.57
N GLU A 411 11.29 -7.50 -10.35
CA GLU A 411 10.97 -7.29 -11.77
C GLU A 411 11.26 -8.54 -12.63
N ARG A 412 12.39 -9.25 -12.37
CA ARG A 412 12.69 -10.52 -13.04
C ARG A 412 11.61 -11.57 -12.77
N VAL A 413 11.24 -11.77 -11.51
CA VAL A 413 10.19 -12.71 -11.11
C VAL A 413 8.85 -12.32 -11.72
N GLY A 414 8.52 -11.04 -11.67
CA GLY A 414 7.30 -10.49 -12.25
C GLY A 414 7.21 -10.69 -13.75
N LYS A 415 8.30 -10.46 -14.49
CA LYS A 415 8.37 -10.69 -15.94
C LYS A 415 8.12 -12.16 -16.27
N ARG A 416 8.83 -13.08 -15.59
CA ARG A 416 8.66 -14.52 -15.79
C ARG A 416 7.22 -14.97 -15.48
N TYR A 417 6.67 -14.50 -14.36
CA TYR A 417 5.30 -14.82 -13.95
C TYR A 417 4.26 -14.33 -14.97
N LEU A 418 4.42 -13.09 -15.44
CA LEU A 418 3.50 -12.49 -16.41
C LEU A 418 3.54 -13.21 -17.76
N ASN A 419 4.70 -13.76 -18.14
CA ASN A 419 4.91 -14.50 -19.38
C ASN A 419 4.69 -16.02 -19.26
N ASP A 420 4.29 -16.52 -18.08
CA ASP A 420 4.14 -17.96 -17.82
C ASP A 420 5.46 -18.75 -18.02
N GLU A 421 6.58 -18.14 -17.66
CA GLU A 421 7.93 -18.73 -17.70
C GLU A 421 8.31 -19.37 -16.35
N GLU A 422 9.20 -20.35 -16.39
CA GLU A 422 9.75 -21.00 -15.19
C GLU A 422 10.57 -20.01 -14.34
N GLN A 423 10.39 -20.08 -13.03
CA GLN A 423 11.04 -19.18 -12.09
C GLN A 423 12.44 -19.66 -11.72
N ASP A 424 13.28 -18.71 -11.32
CA ASP A 424 14.56 -19.03 -10.70
C ASP A 424 14.34 -19.26 -9.19
N ALA A 425 14.84 -20.40 -8.69
CA ALA A 425 14.59 -20.80 -7.31
C ALA A 425 15.19 -19.81 -6.30
N LYS A 426 16.35 -19.20 -6.61
CA LYS A 426 17.00 -18.22 -5.73
C LYS A 426 16.24 -16.90 -5.70
N ASP A 427 15.78 -16.44 -6.86
CA ASP A 427 14.93 -15.25 -6.96
C ASP A 427 13.60 -15.46 -6.21
N GLN A 428 12.97 -16.64 -6.30
CA GLN A 428 11.77 -16.97 -5.51
C GLN A 428 12.06 -17.03 -4.01
N ALA A 429 13.15 -17.67 -3.59
CA ALA A 429 13.52 -17.79 -2.18
C ALA A 429 13.79 -16.42 -1.53
N LEU A 430 14.21 -15.43 -2.32
CA LEU A 430 14.34 -14.06 -1.82
C LEU A 430 13.00 -13.49 -1.35
N PHE A 431 11.86 -13.83 -1.97
CA PHE A 431 10.54 -13.37 -1.47
C PHE A 431 10.24 -13.91 -0.08
N PHE A 432 10.62 -15.16 0.21
CA PHE A 432 10.51 -15.73 1.56
C PHE A 432 11.34 -14.92 2.55
N TYR A 433 12.59 -14.60 2.21
CA TYR A 433 13.43 -13.76 3.06
C TYR A 433 12.87 -12.35 3.24
N LEU A 434 12.37 -11.72 2.17
CA LEU A 434 11.82 -10.38 2.23
C LEU A 434 10.56 -10.29 3.09
N TRP A 435 9.77 -11.36 3.16
CA TRP A 435 8.60 -11.44 4.03
C TRP A 435 8.97 -11.45 5.53
N CYS A 436 10.02 -12.19 5.92
CA CYS A 436 10.19 -12.58 7.32
C CYS A 436 11.64 -12.56 7.86
N GLY A 437 12.59 -12.15 7.03
CA GLY A 437 14.01 -12.09 7.35
C GLY A 437 14.38 -10.83 8.15
N PRO A 438 15.32 -10.92 9.10
CA PRO A 438 15.66 -9.82 10.00
C PRO A 438 16.28 -8.60 9.30
N LYS A 439 16.87 -8.79 8.12
CA LYS A 439 17.49 -7.72 7.33
C LYS A 439 16.60 -7.24 6.17
N SER A 440 15.36 -7.72 6.11
CA SER A 440 14.42 -7.29 5.08
C SER A 440 14.05 -5.81 5.27
N PRO A 441 14.03 -5.01 4.19
CA PRO A 441 13.55 -3.62 4.24
C PRO A 441 12.04 -3.51 4.49
N PHE A 442 11.29 -4.63 4.43
CA PHE A 442 9.83 -4.66 4.60
C PHE A 442 9.39 -5.20 5.96
N PHE A 443 10.17 -6.05 6.63
CA PHE A 443 9.69 -6.80 7.81
C PHE A 443 9.81 -6.04 9.14
N GLY A 444 10.87 -5.25 9.35
CA GLY A 444 10.95 -4.34 10.50
C GLY A 444 11.24 -4.95 11.88
N LYS A 445 11.42 -6.28 11.98
CA LYS A 445 11.64 -6.99 13.26
C LYS A 445 12.83 -7.94 13.17
N HIS A 446 13.42 -8.25 14.33
CA HIS A 446 14.57 -9.15 14.41
C HIS A 446 14.26 -10.63 14.15
N ALA A 447 12.98 -11.04 14.28
CA ALA A 447 12.52 -12.39 14.03
C ALA A 447 11.00 -12.39 13.91
N MET A 448 10.49 -13.31 13.10
CA MET A 448 9.06 -13.63 13.06
C MET A 448 8.80 -14.77 14.05
N LYS A 449 7.96 -14.52 15.06
CA LYS A 449 7.72 -15.44 16.18
C LYS A 449 6.45 -16.26 16.03
N THR A 450 6.18 -16.74 14.82
CA THR A 450 4.90 -17.37 14.50
C THR A 450 4.72 -18.69 15.24
N PHE A 451 5.72 -19.59 15.19
CA PHE A 451 5.67 -20.86 15.91
C PHE A 451 5.46 -20.64 17.40
N GLU A 452 6.27 -19.76 18.00
CA GLU A 452 6.22 -19.45 19.41
C GLU A 452 4.83 -18.94 19.82
N ARG A 453 4.25 -18.02 19.04
CA ARG A 453 2.91 -17.46 19.29
C ARG A 453 1.78 -18.49 19.19
N TYR A 454 1.88 -19.46 18.28
CA TYR A 454 0.85 -20.49 18.14
C TYR A 454 0.95 -21.55 19.23
N PHE A 455 2.17 -21.99 19.55
CA PHE A 455 2.39 -23.26 20.24
C PHE A 455 3.09 -23.15 21.59
N LEU A 456 3.79 -22.06 21.92
CA LEU A 456 4.45 -21.94 23.23
C LEU A 456 3.59 -21.15 24.22
N LYS A 457 3.51 -21.67 25.46
CA LYS A 457 2.81 -21.01 26.58
C LYS A 457 3.50 -19.72 27.02
N ASP A 458 4.84 -19.72 27.05
CA ASP A 458 5.63 -18.61 27.59
C ASP A 458 5.56 -17.36 26.69
N PRO A 459 4.92 -16.27 27.15
CA PRO A 459 4.81 -15.03 26.38
C PRO A 459 6.15 -14.36 26.09
N LYS A 460 7.21 -14.60 26.89
CA LYS A 460 8.54 -14.02 26.62
C LYS A 460 9.11 -14.49 25.30
N THR A 461 8.79 -15.73 24.91
CA THR A 461 9.22 -16.30 23.62
C THR A 461 8.54 -15.63 22.41
N HIS A 462 7.45 -14.89 22.65
CA HIS A 462 6.66 -14.20 21.61
C HIS A 462 7.17 -12.79 21.31
N GLU A 463 8.18 -12.32 22.04
CA GLU A 463 8.68 -10.95 21.92
C GLU A 463 9.39 -10.74 20.57
N GLU A 464 8.99 -9.67 19.88
CA GLU A 464 9.53 -9.26 18.59
C GLU A 464 10.11 -7.85 18.72
N ARG A 465 11.42 -7.76 18.98
CA ARG A 465 12.14 -6.48 19.01
C ARG A 465 12.13 -5.82 17.64
N THR A 466 11.81 -4.53 17.59
CA THR A 466 11.93 -3.68 16.40
C THR A 466 13.40 -3.40 16.08
N LEU A 467 13.72 -3.18 14.82
CA LEU A 467 15.07 -2.83 14.37
C LEU A 467 15.45 -1.38 14.74
N TYR A 468 16.70 -1.00 14.44
CA TYR A 468 17.28 0.28 14.83
C TYR A 468 16.76 1.49 14.04
N TRP A 469 16.06 1.28 12.92
CA TRP A 469 15.54 2.34 12.03
C TRP A 469 14.89 3.51 12.76
N LYS A 470 13.90 3.23 13.60
CA LYS A 470 13.15 4.26 14.34
C LYS A 470 14.03 5.05 15.32
N LYS A 471 15.00 4.39 15.96
CA LYS A 471 15.96 5.02 16.87
C LYS A 471 16.93 5.91 16.08
N ASN A 472 17.45 5.41 14.97
CA ASN A 472 18.40 6.11 14.13
C ASN A 472 17.78 7.35 13.47
N LEU A 473 16.51 7.28 13.06
CA LEU A 473 15.77 8.43 12.51
C LEU A 473 15.62 9.62 13.49
N LEU A 474 15.93 9.46 14.78
CA LEU A 474 15.96 10.58 15.73
C LEU A 474 17.27 11.37 15.68
N THR A 475 18.31 10.84 15.02
CA THR A 475 19.64 11.43 14.97
C THR A 475 19.88 12.21 13.68
N ASP A 476 20.51 13.37 13.78
CA ASP A 476 20.81 14.20 12.61
C ASP A 476 21.81 13.54 11.66
N ALA A 477 22.78 12.80 12.21
CA ALA A 477 23.78 12.06 11.42
C ALA A 477 23.13 11.03 10.48
N PHE A 478 22.16 10.26 10.98
CA PHE A 478 21.48 9.26 10.14
C PHE A 478 20.54 9.91 9.12
N LYS A 479 19.83 10.98 9.49
CA LYS A 479 19.02 11.75 8.54
C LYS A 479 19.88 12.32 7.42
N GLN A 480 21.04 12.91 7.74
CA GLN A 480 21.98 13.44 6.76
C GLN A 480 22.48 12.35 5.82
N LYS A 481 22.81 11.18 6.38
CA LYS A 481 23.19 10.01 5.58
C LYS A 481 22.11 9.59 4.59
N LEU A 482 20.85 9.56 5.00
CA LEU A 482 19.72 9.27 4.10
C LEU A 482 19.57 10.34 3.01
N LYS A 483 19.78 11.61 3.35
CA LYS A 483 19.77 12.72 2.37
C LYS A 483 20.84 12.55 1.30
N GLU A 484 22.04 12.17 1.69
CA GLU A 484 23.16 11.92 0.78
C GLU A 484 22.92 10.67 -0.09
N GLU A 485 22.54 9.55 0.53
CA GLU A 485 22.34 8.26 -0.14
C GLU A 485 21.23 8.32 -1.21
N PHE A 486 20.12 8.97 -0.90
CA PHE A 486 18.94 9.01 -1.76
C PHE A 486 18.72 10.35 -2.47
N SER A 487 19.55 11.36 -2.22
CA SER A 487 19.38 12.73 -2.75
C SER A 487 18.01 13.33 -2.39
N ILE A 488 17.64 13.25 -1.11
CA ILE A 488 16.33 13.66 -0.59
C ILE A 488 16.45 14.77 0.46
N GLN A 489 15.29 15.34 0.83
CA GLN A 489 15.12 16.24 1.96
C GLN A 489 14.29 15.63 3.09
N ARG A 490 13.35 14.73 2.76
CA ARG A 490 12.43 14.10 3.73
C ARG A 490 12.30 12.59 3.51
N VAL A 491 11.86 11.89 4.55
CA VAL A 491 11.52 10.46 4.52
C VAL A 491 10.10 10.29 5.03
N VAL A 492 9.25 9.67 4.22
CA VAL A 492 7.89 9.28 4.55
C VAL A 492 7.82 7.76 4.59
N PHE A 493 7.42 7.19 5.73
CA PHE A 493 7.43 5.74 5.96
C PHE A 493 6.20 5.23 6.74
N GLY A 494 5.94 3.93 6.70
CA GLY A 494 4.82 3.25 7.37
C GLY A 494 5.26 2.10 8.31
N HIS A 495 4.44 1.02 8.38
CA HIS A 495 4.67 -0.27 9.05
C HIS A 495 4.71 -0.31 10.59
N THR A 496 5.14 0.78 11.24
CA THR A 496 5.12 0.87 12.71
C THR A 496 4.07 1.87 13.19
N PRO A 497 2.95 1.42 13.79
CA PRO A 497 1.87 2.33 14.14
C PRO A 497 2.32 3.29 15.25
N VAL A 498 1.94 4.56 15.11
CA VAL A 498 2.20 5.59 16.12
C VAL A 498 0.98 5.73 17.02
N ASP A 499 1.15 5.46 18.32
CA ASP A 499 0.08 5.67 19.29
C ASP A 499 0.04 7.13 19.77
N TYR A 500 -0.62 7.99 18.99
CA TYR A 500 -0.78 9.42 19.33
C TYR A 500 -1.54 9.64 20.64
N SER A 501 -2.38 8.66 21.07
CA SER A 501 -3.07 8.74 22.35
C SER A 501 -2.10 8.71 23.55
N LYS A 502 -0.85 8.27 23.32
CA LYS A 502 0.26 8.32 24.28
C LYS A 502 1.19 9.54 24.06
N GLY A 503 0.76 10.54 23.29
CA GLY A 503 1.53 11.77 23.04
C GLY A 503 2.65 11.63 22.01
N MET A 504 2.73 10.50 21.28
CA MET A 504 3.73 10.30 20.24
C MET A 504 3.41 11.14 18.99
N GLN A 505 4.41 11.83 18.44
CA GLN A 505 4.27 12.60 17.21
C GLN A 505 4.53 11.75 15.97
N MET A 506 3.77 12.02 14.89
CA MET A 506 3.93 11.35 13.58
C MET A 506 5.15 11.86 12.82
N ALA A 507 5.51 13.13 13.01
CA ALA A 507 6.69 13.75 12.41
C ALA A 507 7.78 13.96 13.47
N SER A 508 9.04 13.88 13.05
CA SER A 508 10.16 14.37 13.84
C SER A 508 10.06 15.90 14.01
N SER A 509 10.67 16.43 15.06
CA SER A 509 10.62 17.87 15.39
C SER A 509 11.18 18.79 14.30
N ASP A 510 12.08 18.28 13.48
CA ASP A 510 12.66 18.97 12.31
C ASP A 510 11.88 18.73 11.00
N GLY A 511 10.80 17.94 11.04
CA GLY A 511 9.94 17.64 9.88
C GLY A 511 10.60 16.78 8.80
N VAL A 512 11.77 16.18 9.06
CA VAL A 512 12.49 15.35 8.09
C VAL A 512 11.90 13.95 7.97
N ALA A 513 11.49 13.34 9.08
CA ALA A 513 10.93 11.99 9.11
C ALA A 513 9.45 12.04 9.47
N ILE A 514 8.60 11.43 8.63
CA ILE A 514 7.14 11.41 8.80
C ILE A 514 6.65 9.97 8.72
N ASN A 515 6.03 9.50 9.78
CA ASN A 515 5.40 8.18 9.83
C ASN A 515 3.90 8.32 9.49
N VAL A 516 3.46 7.59 8.46
CA VAL A 516 2.09 7.61 7.91
C VAL A 516 1.40 6.25 8.11
N ASP A 517 1.91 5.39 9.02
CA ASP A 517 1.23 4.16 9.39
C ASP A 517 -0.08 4.49 10.13
N GLY A 518 -1.18 4.15 9.46
CA GLY A 518 -2.53 4.38 9.93
C GLY A 518 -3.15 3.19 10.66
N GLY A 519 -2.71 1.94 10.50
CA GLY A 519 -3.48 0.80 11.00
C GLY A 519 -4.97 0.87 10.59
N PHE A 520 -5.26 0.94 9.28
CA PHE A 520 -6.64 1.09 8.79
C PHE A 520 -7.52 -0.13 9.06
N ALA A 521 -6.91 -1.31 9.27
CA ALA A 521 -7.61 -2.53 9.59
C ALA A 521 -8.38 -2.41 10.92
N ALA A 522 -9.57 -3.02 10.98
CA ALA A 522 -10.35 -3.08 12.22
C ALA A 522 -9.55 -3.67 13.41
N ALA A 523 -8.57 -4.54 13.13
CA ALA A 523 -7.65 -5.12 14.10
C ALA A 523 -6.76 -4.08 14.84
N TYR A 524 -6.62 -2.86 14.31
CA TYR A 524 -5.86 -1.76 14.90
C TYR A 524 -6.76 -0.60 15.40
N TYR A 525 -7.99 -0.92 15.79
CA TYR A 525 -8.94 0.03 16.41
C TYR A 525 -9.33 1.22 15.53
N ASN A 526 -9.29 1.07 14.22
CA ASN A 526 -9.69 2.09 13.25
C ASN A 526 -8.90 3.42 13.34
N ARG A 527 -7.68 3.41 13.89
CA ARG A 527 -6.85 4.63 14.09
C ARG A 527 -6.16 5.15 12.81
N GLY A 528 -6.62 4.68 11.64
CA GLY A 528 -6.21 5.09 10.28
C GLY A 528 -5.88 6.57 10.12
N HIS A 529 -4.61 6.90 9.85
CA HIS A 529 -4.16 8.22 9.42
C HIS A 529 -3.74 8.20 7.95
N ALA A 530 -3.98 9.30 7.26
CA ALA A 530 -3.43 9.57 5.94
C ALA A 530 -2.75 10.93 6.01
N LEU A 531 -1.72 11.12 5.20
CA LEU A 531 -1.03 12.39 5.10
C LEU A 531 -1.40 13.08 3.80
N VAL A 532 -1.71 14.36 3.87
CA VAL A 532 -1.96 15.18 2.69
C VAL A 532 -0.93 16.30 2.64
N HIS A 533 -0.29 16.47 1.50
CA HIS A 533 0.54 17.63 1.19
C HIS A 533 -0.17 18.47 0.14
N THR A 534 -0.49 19.71 0.48
CA THR A 534 -0.93 20.76 -0.43
C THR A 534 0.21 21.74 -0.67
N PRO A 535 0.09 22.68 -1.62
CA PRO A 535 1.15 23.66 -1.88
C PRO A 535 1.61 24.46 -0.66
N TYR A 536 0.72 24.66 0.32
CA TYR A 536 0.99 25.52 1.47
C TYR A 536 1.21 24.75 2.78
N GLN A 537 0.78 23.50 2.89
CA GLN A 537 0.86 22.76 4.15
C GLN A 537 0.85 21.25 4.00
N LEU A 538 1.23 20.59 5.08
CA LEU A 538 1.20 19.15 5.25
C LEU A 538 0.36 18.84 6.50
N PHE A 539 -0.66 18.00 6.37
CA PHE A 539 -1.63 17.71 7.45
C PHE A 539 -2.18 16.28 7.42
#